data_AF-A0A937GT10-F1
#
_entry.id   AF-A0A937GT10-F1
#
_cell.length_a   1.000
_cell.length_b   1.000
_cell.length_c   1.000
_cell.angle_alpha   90.00
_cell.angle_beta   90.00
_cell.angle_gamma   90.00
#
_symmetry.space_group_name_H-M   'P 1'
#
loop_
_entity.id
_entity.type
_entity.pdbx_description
1 polymer ?
#
loop_
_entity_poly.entity_id
_entity_poly.type
_entity_poly.pdbx_seq_one_letter_code
_entity_poly.pdbx_strand_id
1 'polypeptide(L)'
;MKKIILSLSLISVFNISSAQEQIIRSEKIDAYKKIYLTEKLNLDKKNESKFWEVYKLYQDSLKENYRQRRLKYRTMKLDSSNFSDKEYEQYINDFLSYEKKKIDLRAKLIVNLKEFMSLKKTSYLFRLEDDFRREMITKLKNNNKK
;
A
#
# COMPACT_ATOMS: atom_id res chain seq x y z
N MET A 1 -50.99 8.10 -36.91
CA MET A 1 -50.18 8.97 -36.01
C MET A 1 -50.29 8.44 -34.59
N LYS A 2 -49.21 7.94 -34.00
CA LYS A 2 -48.81 8.18 -32.60
C LYS A 2 -47.67 7.23 -32.20
N LYS A 3 -46.50 7.86 -32.11
CA LYS A 3 -45.47 7.72 -31.07
C LYS A 3 -44.68 6.40 -31.08
N ILE A 4 -43.65 6.43 -31.91
CA ILE A 4 -42.44 5.62 -31.80
C ILE A 4 -41.88 5.75 -30.37
N ILE A 5 -41.60 4.56 -29.83
CA ILE A 5 -40.93 4.28 -28.56
C ILE A 5 -39.61 5.07 -28.50
N LEU A 6 -39.55 6.05 -27.58
CA LEU A 6 -38.29 6.69 -27.18
C LEU A 6 -37.90 6.10 -25.83
N SER A 7 -37.13 5.02 -25.91
CA SER A 7 -36.32 4.47 -24.82
C SER A 7 -35.28 5.50 -24.39
N LEU A 8 -35.69 6.44 -23.53
CA LEU A 8 -34.81 7.40 -22.89
C LEU A 8 -34.16 6.77 -21.64
N SER A 9 -33.28 5.79 -21.87
CA SER A 9 -32.35 5.27 -20.85
C SER A 9 -30.93 5.36 -21.37
N LEU A 10 -30.51 6.58 -21.68
CA LEU A 10 -29.13 6.88 -21.99
C LEU A 10 -28.71 8.09 -21.16
N ILE A 11 -27.51 7.98 -20.57
CA ILE A 11 -26.77 9.03 -19.85
C ILE A 11 -27.03 9.05 -18.34
N SER A 12 -26.46 8.06 -17.65
CA SER A 12 -26.03 8.21 -16.25
C SER A 12 -24.76 7.38 -15.98
N VAL A 13 -23.79 7.43 -16.90
CA VAL A 13 -22.50 6.77 -16.74
C VAL A 13 -21.41 7.73 -17.15
N PHE A 14 -21.02 8.70 -16.32
CA PHE A 14 -19.76 9.44 -16.50
C PHE A 14 -19.37 10.21 -15.24
N ASN A 15 -19.09 9.51 -14.13
CA ASN A 15 -18.38 10.09 -12.97
C ASN A 15 -17.52 9.04 -12.24
N ILE A 16 -16.79 8.16 -12.96
CA ILE A 16 -15.89 7.14 -12.35
C ILE A 16 -14.41 7.35 -12.74
N SER A 17 -14.08 8.30 -13.63
CA SER A 17 -12.73 8.40 -14.22
C SER A 17 -11.59 8.61 -13.22
N SER A 18 -11.79 9.36 -12.13
CA SER A 18 -10.71 9.71 -11.19
C SER A 18 -10.30 8.57 -10.26
N ALA A 19 -11.26 7.73 -9.84
CA ALA A 19 -10.97 6.57 -8.99
C ALA A 19 -10.25 5.46 -9.76
N GLN A 20 -10.59 5.31 -11.04
CA GLN A 20 -10.02 4.30 -11.92
C GLN A 20 -8.54 4.57 -12.25
N GLU A 21 -8.16 5.84 -12.47
CA GLU A 21 -6.76 6.19 -12.71
C GLU A 21 -5.86 5.88 -11.49
N GLN A 22 -6.32 6.17 -10.27
CA GLN A 22 -5.55 5.91 -9.06
C GLN A 22 -5.30 4.42 -8.84
N ILE A 23 -6.32 3.59 -9.08
CA ILE A 23 -6.21 2.12 -8.99
C ILE A 23 -5.17 1.61 -9.99
N ILE A 24 -5.28 2.02 -11.26
CA ILE A 24 -4.35 1.63 -12.33
C ILE A 24 -2.90 2.03 -11.98
N ARG A 25 -2.69 3.21 -11.39
CA ARG A 25 -1.35 3.64 -10.93
C ARG A 25 -0.81 2.73 -9.82
N SER A 26 -1.63 2.37 -8.84
CA SER A 26 -1.20 1.49 -7.74
C SER A 26 -0.82 0.10 -8.23
N GLU A 27 -1.63 -0.50 -9.12
CA GLU A 27 -1.39 -1.83 -9.67
C GLU A 27 -0.10 -1.87 -10.50
N LYS A 28 0.16 -0.83 -11.29
CA LYS A 28 1.42 -0.68 -12.03
C LYS A 28 2.63 -0.65 -11.09
N ILE A 29 2.56 0.10 -9.98
CA ILE A 29 3.64 0.16 -9.00
C ILE A 29 3.88 -1.20 -8.35
N ASP A 30 2.81 -1.92 -7.98
CA ASP A 30 2.91 -3.26 -7.39
C ASP A 30 3.50 -4.27 -8.38
N ALA A 31 3.13 -4.20 -9.66
CA ALA A 31 3.72 -5.02 -10.72
C ALA A 31 5.21 -4.73 -10.92
N TYR A 32 5.62 -3.45 -10.96
CA TYR A 32 7.03 -3.08 -11.04
C TYR A 32 7.82 -3.54 -9.82
N LYS A 33 7.25 -3.41 -8.61
CA LYS A 33 7.88 -3.91 -7.39
C LYS A 33 8.10 -5.42 -7.47
N LYS A 34 7.11 -6.16 -8.02
CA LYS A 34 7.21 -7.61 -8.20
C LYS A 34 8.41 -7.99 -9.07
N ILE A 35 8.50 -7.39 -10.25
CA ILE A 35 9.62 -7.61 -11.18
C ILE A 35 10.95 -7.24 -10.52
N TYR A 36 11.03 -6.04 -9.94
CA TYR A 36 12.24 -5.52 -9.30
C TYR A 36 12.77 -6.45 -8.19
N LEU A 37 11.89 -6.91 -7.30
CA LEU A 37 12.30 -7.77 -6.19
C LEU A 37 12.68 -9.18 -6.67
N THR A 38 11.92 -9.78 -7.60
CA THR A 38 12.26 -11.09 -8.19
C THR A 38 13.66 -11.04 -8.81
N GLU A 39 13.94 -10.04 -9.65
CA GLU A 39 15.24 -9.91 -10.33
C GLU A 39 16.39 -9.69 -9.34
N LYS A 40 16.21 -8.82 -8.35
CA LYS A 40 17.29 -8.42 -7.42
C LYS A 40 17.56 -9.45 -6.33
N LEU A 41 16.53 -10.17 -5.85
CA LEU A 41 16.72 -11.24 -4.87
C LEU A 41 17.24 -12.52 -5.51
N ASN A 42 16.91 -12.76 -6.79
CA ASN A 42 17.34 -13.89 -7.60
C ASN A 42 17.24 -15.20 -6.82
N LEU A 43 16.01 -15.53 -6.40
CA LEU A 43 15.71 -16.74 -5.64
C LEU A 43 15.53 -17.91 -6.61
N ASP A 44 15.80 -19.14 -6.15
CA ASP A 44 15.37 -20.32 -6.91
C ASP A 44 13.84 -20.43 -6.90
N LYS A 45 13.28 -21.17 -7.86
CA LYS A 45 11.82 -21.26 -8.05
C LYS A 45 11.06 -21.69 -6.79
N LYS A 46 11.64 -22.59 -5.98
CA LYS A 46 10.99 -23.09 -4.76
C LYS A 46 10.92 -21.99 -3.70
N ASN A 47 12.03 -21.29 -3.47
CA ASN A 47 12.09 -20.20 -2.50
C ASN A 47 11.37 -18.94 -2.98
N GLU A 48 11.34 -18.66 -4.28
CA GLU A 48 10.59 -17.52 -4.84
C GLU A 48 9.09 -17.64 -4.60
N SER A 49 8.51 -18.83 -4.81
CA SER A 49 7.08 -19.07 -4.57
C SER A 49 6.72 -18.80 -3.11
N LYS A 50 7.49 -19.36 -2.16
CA LYS A 50 7.33 -19.12 -0.72
C LYS A 50 7.52 -17.65 -0.34
N PHE A 51 8.51 -16.99 -0.94
CA PHE A 51 8.75 -15.57 -0.73
C PHE A 51 7.51 -14.75 -1.08
N TRP A 52 6.92 -14.96 -2.25
CA TRP A 52 5.75 -14.18 -2.67
C TRP A 52 4.53 -14.42 -1.79
N GLU A 53 4.33 -15.64 -1.31
CA GLU A 53 3.26 -15.95 -0.35
C GLU A 53 3.42 -15.15 0.95
N VAL A 54 4.59 -15.26 1.59
CA VAL A 54 4.89 -14.58 2.85
C VAL A 54 4.87 -13.05 2.68
N TYR A 55 5.48 -12.56 1.60
CA TYR A 55 5.59 -11.14 1.33
C TYR A 55 4.24 -10.50 1.00
N LYS A 56 3.36 -11.21 0.27
CA LYS A 56 1.99 -10.74 0.01
C LYS A 56 1.21 -10.58 1.31
N LEU A 57 1.25 -11.56 2.21
CA LEU A 57 0.58 -11.48 3.51
C LEU A 57 1.07 -10.28 4.34
N TYR A 58 2.38 -10.00 4.30
CA TYR A 58 2.95 -8.82 4.94
C TYR A 58 2.44 -7.51 4.31
N GLN A 59 2.44 -7.40 2.97
CA GLN A 59 1.95 -6.21 2.27
C GLN A 59 0.46 -5.97 2.53
N ASP A 60 -0.37 -7.01 2.49
CA ASP A 60 -1.80 -6.92 2.75
C ASP A 60 -2.08 -6.49 4.21
N SER A 61 -1.30 -7.02 5.16
CA SER A 61 -1.38 -6.62 6.57
C SER A 61 -0.99 -5.14 6.79
N LEU A 62 0.02 -4.65 6.07
CA LEU A 62 0.38 -3.23 6.10
C LEU A 62 -0.70 -2.34 5.49
N LYS A 63 -1.27 -2.75 4.35
CA LYS A 63 -2.38 -2.05 3.67
C LYS A 63 -3.58 -1.94 4.61
N GLU A 64 -3.93 -3.02 5.31
CA GLU A 64 -5.01 -3.01 6.28
C GLU A 64 -4.71 -2.11 7.49
N ASN A 65 -3.52 -2.21 8.08
CA ASN A 65 -3.11 -1.33 9.18
C ASN A 65 -3.18 0.16 8.79
N TYR A 66 -2.76 0.48 7.57
CA TYR A 66 -2.85 1.83 7.02
C TYR A 66 -4.31 2.27 6.79
N ARG A 67 -5.17 1.38 6.28
CA ARG A 67 -6.60 1.65 6.10
C ARG A 67 -7.27 1.97 7.43
N GLN A 68 -7.01 1.19 8.47
CA GLN A 68 -7.54 1.41 9.81
C GLN A 68 -7.09 2.75 10.39
N ARG A 69 -5.80 3.08 10.27
CA ARG A 69 -5.29 4.39 10.68
C ARG A 69 -5.98 5.53 9.93
N ARG A 70 -6.12 5.41 8.61
CA ARG A 70 -6.82 6.43 7.80
C ARG A 70 -8.27 6.63 8.23
N LEU A 71 -8.98 5.56 8.53
CA LEU A 71 -10.37 5.64 8.99
C LEU A 71 -10.47 6.38 10.33
N LYS A 72 -9.59 6.06 11.29
CA LYS A 72 -9.52 6.74 12.59
C LYS A 72 -9.20 8.23 12.45
N TYR A 73 -8.26 8.59 11.58
CA TYR A 73 -7.81 9.98 11.46
C TYR A 73 -8.70 10.85 10.60
N ARG A 74 -9.50 10.27 9.68
CA ARG A 74 -10.42 11.04 8.83
C ARG A 74 -11.45 11.83 9.66
N THR A 75 -11.79 11.34 10.85
CA THR A 75 -12.78 11.97 11.74
C THR A 75 -12.16 12.90 12.77
N MET A 76 -10.82 12.94 12.91
CA MET A 76 -10.12 13.75 13.90
C MET A 76 -9.77 15.12 13.32
N LYS A 77 -10.13 16.19 14.04
CA LYS A 77 -9.78 17.58 13.72
C LYS A 77 -8.82 18.13 14.77
N LEU A 78 -7.55 17.78 14.64
CA LEU A 78 -6.47 18.15 15.58
C LEU A 78 -6.36 19.66 15.83
N ASP A 79 -6.66 20.47 14.81
CA ASP A 79 -6.59 21.93 14.88
C ASP A 79 -7.92 22.58 15.33
N SER A 80 -8.93 21.78 15.69
CA SER A 80 -10.19 22.35 16.16
C SER A 80 -10.05 22.90 17.57
N SER A 81 -10.67 24.05 17.84
CA SER A 81 -10.70 24.67 19.17
C SER A 81 -11.34 23.80 20.26
N ASN A 82 -12.03 22.71 19.87
CA ASN A 82 -12.78 21.84 20.76
C ASN A 82 -12.08 20.48 20.97
N PHE A 83 -10.85 20.31 20.49
CA PHE A 83 -10.11 19.07 20.67
C PHE A 83 -9.60 19.00 22.12
N SER A 84 -10.09 18.02 22.87
CA SER A 84 -9.79 17.86 24.29
C SER A 84 -8.46 17.15 24.54
N ASP A 85 -7.88 17.33 25.72
CA ASP A 85 -6.66 16.62 26.15
C ASP A 85 -6.78 15.10 26.01
N LYS A 86 -7.97 14.56 26.31
CA LYS A 86 -8.26 13.12 26.15
C LYS A 86 -8.23 12.68 24.70
N GLU A 87 -8.69 13.51 23.77
CA GLU A 87 -8.62 13.22 22.34
C GLU A 87 -7.18 13.31 21.82
N TYR A 88 -6.36 14.23 22.35
CA TYR A 88 -4.91 14.27 22.06
C TYR A 88 -4.20 13.02 22.57
N GLU A 89 -4.49 12.60 23.80
CA GLU A 89 -3.95 11.36 24.34
C GLU A 89 -4.34 10.15 23.48
N GLN A 90 -5.61 10.04 23.08
CA GLN A 90 -6.09 8.97 22.21
C GLN A 90 -5.38 8.98 20.86
N TYR A 91 -5.18 10.16 20.26
CA TYR A 91 -4.45 10.31 19.00
C TYR A 91 -3.00 9.81 19.10
N ILE A 92 -2.29 10.21 20.16
CA ILE A 92 -0.91 9.78 20.42
C ILE A 92 -0.87 8.25 20.60
N ASN A 93 -1.79 7.69 21.37
CA ASN A 93 -1.87 6.25 21.59
C ASN A 93 -2.16 5.47 20.30
N ASP A 94 -3.07 5.97 19.45
CA ASP A 94 -3.36 5.37 18.16
C ASP A 94 -2.16 5.44 17.20
N PHE A 95 -1.42 6.54 17.21
CA PHE A 95 -0.17 6.69 16.46
C PHE A 95 0.88 5.67 16.89
N LEU A 96 1.12 5.56 18.21
CA LEU A 96 2.08 4.62 18.77
C LEU A 96 1.68 3.17 18.48
N SER A 97 0.40 2.83 18.60
CA SER A 97 -0.13 1.51 18.27
C SER A 97 0.08 1.17 16.80
N TYR A 98 -0.15 2.13 15.90
CA TYR A 98 0.05 1.95 14.47
C TYR A 98 1.53 1.65 14.13
N GLU A 99 2.45 2.40 14.73
CA GLU A 99 3.90 2.21 14.52
C GLU A 99 4.39 0.88 15.11
N LYS A 100 3.97 0.53 16.34
CA LYS A 100 4.25 -0.80 16.92
C LYS A 100 3.81 -1.93 15.99
N LYS A 101 2.59 -1.85 15.47
CA LYS A 101 2.06 -2.89 14.58
C LYS A 101 2.90 -3.06 13.31
N LYS A 102 3.46 -1.97 12.75
CA LYS A 102 4.38 -2.06 11.60
C LYS A 102 5.67 -2.81 11.96
N ILE A 103 6.23 -2.51 13.13
CA ILE A 103 7.44 -3.17 13.63
C ILE A 103 7.18 -4.67 13.81
N ASP A 104 6.05 -5.03 14.44
CA ASP A 104 5.67 -6.43 14.65
C ASP A 104 5.49 -7.19 13.32
N LEU A 105 4.80 -6.57 12.35
CA LEU A 105 4.64 -7.15 11.02
C LEU A 105 5.99 -7.36 10.32
N ARG A 106 6.92 -6.43 10.48
CA ARG A 106 8.27 -6.53 9.90
C ARG A 106 9.10 -7.60 10.59
N ALA A 107 9.02 -7.70 11.92
CA ALA A 107 9.68 -8.75 12.69
C ALA A 107 9.17 -10.14 12.25
N LYS A 108 7.85 -10.30 12.12
CA LYS A 108 7.24 -11.54 11.63
C LYS A 108 7.70 -11.90 10.22
N LEU A 109 7.77 -10.92 9.31
CA LEU A 109 8.32 -11.13 7.97
C LEU A 109 9.75 -11.66 8.05
N ILE A 110 10.64 -11.02 8.82
CA ILE A 110 12.04 -11.44 8.97
C ILE A 110 12.14 -12.88 9.45
N VAL A 111 11.38 -13.24 10.49
CA VAL A 111 11.37 -14.60 11.05
C VAL A 111 10.98 -15.61 9.96
N ASN A 112 9.85 -15.39 9.28
CA ASN A 112 9.36 -16.30 8.25
C ASN A 112 10.34 -16.43 7.06
N LEU A 113 10.94 -15.32 6.61
CA LEU A 113 11.88 -15.37 5.48
C LEU A 113 13.17 -16.12 5.84
N LYS A 114 13.66 -16.02 7.08
CA LYS A 114 14.87 -16.72 7.52
C LYS A 114 14.73 -18.25 7.50
N GLU A 115 13.52 -18.79 7.48
CA GLU A 115 13.28 -20.24 7.42
C GLU A 115 13.68 -20.86 6.07
N PHE A 116 13.72 -20.07 4.99
CA PHE A 116 14.01 -20.58 3.65
C PHE A 116 14.92 -19.68 2.81
N MET A 117 15.20 -18.44 3.23
CA MET A 117 16.16 -17.54 2.60
C MET A 117 17.44 -17.40 3.43
N SER A 118 18.57 -17.16 2.76
CA SER A 118 19.82 -16.85 3.45
C SER A 118 19.75 -15.49 4.17
N LEU A 119 20.48 -15.35 5.28
CA LEU A 119 20.54 -14.11 6.05
C LEU A 119 20.92 -12.90 5.17
N LYS A 120 21.87 -13.09 4.24
CA LYS A 120 22.29 -12.07 3.28
C LYS A 120 21.12 -11.56 2.44
N LYS A 121 20.31 -12.47 1.88
CA LYS A 121 19.15 -12.08 1.04
C LYS A 121 18.04 -11.45 1.88
N THR A 122 17.78 -11.99 3.08
CA THR A 122 16.79 -11.42 4.01
C THR A 122 17.15 -10.00 4.43
N SER A 123 18.41 -9.73 4.78
CA SER A 123 18.84 -8.36 5.11
C SER A 123 18.80 -7.43 3.90
N TYR A 124 19.10 -7.97 2.71
CA TYR A 124 19.15 -7.18 1.48
C TYR A 124 17.77 -6.71 1.01
N LEU A 125 16.71 -7.48 1.30
CA LEU A 125 15.32 -7.10 0.99
C LEU A 125 14.99 -5.67 1.45
N PHE A 126 15.40 -5.27 2.66
CA PHE A 126 15.06 -3.94 3.19
C PHE A 126 15.72 -2.80 2.41
N ARG A 127 16.96 -3.02 1.98
CA ARG A 127 17.66 -2.08 1.11
C ARG A 127 16.95 -1.97 -0.24
N LEU A 128 16.55 -3.11 -0.82
CA LEU A 128 15.81 -3.15 -2.09
C LEU A 128 14.45 -2.45 -2.01
N GLU A 129 13.71 -2.62 -0.90
CA GLU A 129 12.44 -1.91 -0.67
C GLU A 129 12.65 -0.38 -0.65
N ASP A 130 13.70 0.09 0.02
CA ASP A 130 14.03 1.51 0.11
C ASP A 130 14.54 2.09 -1.22
N ASP A 131 15.37 1.34 -1.94
CA ASP A 131 15.87 1.71 -3.26
C ASP A 131 14.72 1.82 -4.27
N PHE A 132 13.83 0.81 -4.28
CA PHE A 132 12.61 0.85 -5.08
C PHE A 132 11.77 2.08 -4.76
N ARG A 133 11.55 2.37 -3.47
CA ARG A 133 10.79 3.56 -3.05
C ARG A 133 11.44 4.85 -3.54
N ARG A 134 12.76 5.00 -3.43
CA ARG A 134 13.50 6.16 -3.95
C ARG A 134 13.35 6.30 -5.45
N GLU A 135 13.51 5.21 -6.19
CA GLU A 135 13.35 5.17 -7.64
C GLU A 135 11.94 5.60 -8.07
N MET A 136 10.91 5.10 -7.39
CA MET A 136 9.52 5.46 -7.67
C MET A 136 9.22 6.93 -7.39
N ILE A 137 9.76 7.50 -6.31
CA ILE A 137 9.61 8.94 -6.02
C ILE A 137 10.22 9.77 -7.15
N THR A 138 11.41 9.42 -7.61
CA THR A 138 12.08 10.12 -8.71
C THR A 138 11.29 10.02 -10.01
N LYS A 139 10.80 8.82 -10.36
CA LYS A 139 9.96 8.60 -11.56
C LYS A 139 8.67 9.44 -11.51
N LEU A 140 7.98 9.46 -10.38
CA LEU A 140 6.76 10.25 -10.22
C LEU A 140 7.01 11.76 -10.30
N LYS A 141 8.11 12.26 -9.72
CA LYS A 141 8.50 13.67 -9.82
C LYS A 141 8.80 14.09 -11.26
N ASN A 142 9.48 13.25 -12.03
CA ASN A 142 9.84 13.57 -13.41
C ASN A 142 8.64 13.51 -14.37
N ASN A 143 7.69 12.61 -14.13
CA ASN A 143 6.46 12.53 -14.93
C ASN A 143 5.52 13.73 -14.72
N ASN A 144 5.58 14.40 -13.56
CA ASN A 144 4.77 15.59 -13.29
C ASN A 144 5.38 16.89 -13.87
N LYS A 145 6.58 16.83 -14.46
CA LYS A 145 7.28 17.98 -15.06
C LYS A 145 7.19 18.02 -16.59
N LYS A 146 6.53 17.04 -17.20
CA LYS A 146 6.20 16.99 -18.63
C LYS A 146 4.73 17.31 -18.80
#